data_AF-A0A6A7BYX2-F1
#
_entry.id   AF-A0A6A7BYX2-F1
#
_cell.length_a   1.000
_cell.length_b   1.000
_cell.length_c   1.000
_cell.angle_alpha   90.00
_cell.angle_beta   90.00
_cell.angle_gamma   90.00
#
_symmetry.space_group_name_H-M   'P 1'
#
loop_
_entity.id
_entity.type
_entity.pdbx_description
1 polymer ?
#
loop_
_entity_poly.entity_id
_entity_poly.type
_entity_poly.pdbx_seq_one_letter_code
_entity_poly.pdbx_strand_id
1 'polypeptide(L)'
;ELDREALRQRLRAAEAACVYADPSDITGPPTTAHWKPDAASVQCAVCNRPFTWSFRRHHCRHCGHVVCDADSSKLVPLDQHARLHMYGTPSRACDPCYTEWTRVKQRILDGAADASARETPWDIPRRQRPEQLDQVGSPARSEEMVWSTF
;
A
#
# COMPACT_ATOMS: atom_id res chain seq x y z
N GLU A 1 -13.10 22.35 17.69
CA GLU A 1 -12.31 21.22 18.23
C GLU A 1 -12.31 19.98 17.34
N LEU A 2 -13.43 19.58 16.73
CA LEU A 2 -13.54 18.42 15.83
C LEU A 2 -12.61 18.46 14.59
N ASP A 3 -12.30 19.65 14.07
CA ASP A 3 -11.47 19.83 12.87
C ASP A 3 -9.98 19.50 13.09
N ARG A 4 -9.43 19.83 14.28
CA ARG A 4 -8.05 19.48 14.65
C ARG A 4 -7.88 17.99 14.94
N GLU A 5 -8.90 17.36 15.49
CA GLU A 5 -8.89 15.92 15.78
C GLU A 5 -9.05 15.10 14.49
N ALA A 6 -9.92 15.53 13.58
CA ALA A 6 -10.03 14.97 12.23
C ALA A 6 -8.74 15.17 11.42
N LEU A 7 -8.10 16.33 11.50
CA LEU A 7 -6.79 16.59 10.88
C LEU A 7 -5.70 15.68 11.47
N ARG A 8 -5.67 15.49 12.80
CA ARG A 8 -4.76 14.53 13.45
C ARG A 8 -5.02 13.09 13.02
N GLN A 9 -6.28 12.68 12.90
CA GLN A 9 -6.64 11.35 12.42
C GLN A 9 -6.27 11.15 10.95
N ARG A 10 -6.44 12.18 10.10
CA ARG A 10 -6.01 12.16 8.70
C ARG A 10 -4.49 12.14 8.55
N LEU A 11 -3.76 12.88 9.38
CA LEU A 11 -2.29 12.85 9.40
C LEU A 11 -1.78 11.50 9.90
N ARG A 12 -2.38 10.89 10.93
CA ARG A 12 -2.06 9.52 11.39
C ARG A 12 -2.41 8.45 10.36
N ALA A 13 -3.49 8.64 9.59
CA ALA A 13 -3.84 7.76 8.48
C ALA A 13 -2.90 7.96 7.26
N ALA A 14 -2.46 9.18 7.00
CA ALA A 14 -1.44 9.49 6.00
C ALA A 14 -0.04 8.98 6.41
N GLU A 15 0.26 8.94 7.72
CA GLU A 15 1.45 8.33 8.31
C GLU A 15 1.36 6.78 8.28
N ALA A 16 0.15 6.23 8.41
CA ALA A 16 -0.11 4.82 8.12
C ALA A 16 -0.02 4.50 6.62
N ALA A 17 -0.31 5.48 5.75
CA ALA A 17 -0.16 5.39 4.29
C ALA A 17 1.27 5.68 3.81
N CYS A 18 2.11 6.41 4.56
CA CYS A 18 3.53 6.57 4.22
C CYS A 18 4.35 5.29 4.49
N VAL A 19 3.73 4.27 5.10
CA VAL A 19 4.20 2.88 5.08
C VAL A 19 4.05 2.24 3.67
N TYR A 20 3.39 2.94 2.73
CA TYR A 20 3.33 2.62 1.30
C TYR A 20 4.35 3.40 0.47
N ALA A 21 5.40 3.86 1.16
CA ALA A 21 6.78 3.93 0.75
C ALA A 21 7.04 3.76 -0.76
N ASP A 22 7.34 4.92 -1.34
CA ASP A 22 7.84 5.09 -2.69
C ASP A 22 8.93 4.04 -2.98
N PRO A 23 8.91 3.34 -4.13
CA PRO A 23 10.03 2.50 -4.55
C PRO A 23 11.41 3.20 -4.43
N SER A 24 11.47 4.53 -4.50
CA SER A 24 12.69 5.32 -4.30
C SER A 24 13.31 5.19 -2.91
N ASP A 25 12.53 4.82 -1.90
CA ASP A 25 13.00 4.70 -0.51
C ASP A 25 13.89 3.47 -0.30
N ILE A 26 13.89 2.54 -1.26
CA ILE A 26 14.72 1.34 -1.24
C ILE A 26 16.05 1.65 -1.91
N THR A 27 17.06 1.90 -1.09
CA THR A 27 18.38 2.28 -1.58
C THR A 27 19.33 1.10 -1.74
N GLY A 28 18.91 -0.13 -1.37
CA GLY A 28 19.76 -1.30 -1.44
C GLY A 28 19.18 -2.56 -0.79
N PRO A 29 19.99 -3.65 -0.74
CA PRO A 29 19.58 -4.90 -0.13
C PRO A 29 19.52 -4.79 1.40
N PRO A 30 18.79 -5.70 2.08
CA PRO A 30 18.65 -5.67 3.52
C PRO A 30 19.98 -5.85 4.25
N THR A 31 20.21 -5.02 5.26
CA THR A 31 21.38 -5.12 6.15
C THR A 31 21.38 -6.42 6.95
N THR A 32 22.59 -6.93 7.24
CA THR A 32 22.82 -8.06 8.13
C THR A 32 23.29 -7.65 9.53
N ALA A 33 23.39 -6.34 9.81
CA ALA A 33 23.94 -5.82 11.07
C ALA A 33 23.18 -6.29 12.33
N HIS A 34 21.89 -6.62 12.19
CA HIS A 34 21.04 -7.08 13.29
C HIS A 34 21.07 -8.61 13.48
N TRP A 35 21.83 -9.36 12.68
CA TRP A 35 21.85 -10.82 12.74
C TRP A 35 22.44 -11.31 14.05
N LYS A 36 21.78 -12.31 14.63
CA LYS A 36 22.26 -12.96 15.84
C LYS A 36 23.43 -13.89 15.51
N PRO A 37 24.46 -13.95 16.36
CA PRO A 37 25.62 -14.78 16.13
C PRO A 37 25.25 -16.27 16.20
N ASP A 38 25.81 -17.07 15.29
CA ASP A 38 25.58 -18.52 15.20
C ASP A 38 26.00 -19.26 16.47
N ALA A 39 27.09 -18.82 17.10
CA ALA A 39 27.61 -19.43 18.32
C ALA A 39 26.63 -19.37 19.49
N ALA A 40 25.79 -18.34 19.55
CA ALA A 40 24.74 -18.20 20.56
C ALA A 40 23.47 -19.00 20.23
N SER A 41 23.37 -19.54 19.00
CA SER A 41 22.17 -20.18 18.48
C SER A 41 22.37 -21.69 18.34
N VAL A 42 22.22 -22.41 19.45
CA VAL A 42 22.35 -23.87 19.52
C VAL A 42 21.12 -24.61 18.98
N GLN A 43 19.97 -23.94 18.92
CA GLN A 43 18.70 -24.50 18.47
C GLN A 43 17.91 -23.49 17.62
N CYS A 44 16.97 -23.99 16.83
CA CYS A 44 16.08 -23.16 16.04
C CYS A 44 15.27 -22.22 16.95
N ALA A 45 15.25 -20.92 16.63
CA ALA A 45 14.46 -19.94 17.39
C ALA A 45 12.93 -20.11 17.27
N VAL A 46 12.45 -20.99 16.38
CA VAL A 46 11.01 -21.27 16.17
C VAL A 46 10.64 -22.62 16.75
N CYS A 47 11.15 -23.73 16.21
CA CYS A 47 10.79 -25.07 16.68
C CYS A 47 11.64 -25.61 17.86
N ASN A 48 12.64 -24.86 18.34
CA ASN A 48 13.54 -25.26 19.43
C ASN A 48 14.34 -26.56 19.21
N ARG A 49 14.33 -27.12 17.99
CA ARG A 49 15.16 -28.29 17.66
C ARG A 49 16.64 -27.89 17.60
N PRO A 50 17.56 -28.63 18.25
CA PRO A 50 18.98 -28.35 18.21
C PRO A 50 19.54 -28.49 16.79
N PHE A 51 20.46 -27.59 16.44
CA PHE A 51 21.16 -27.65 15.16
C PHE A 51 22.15 -28.80 15.13
N THR A 52 22.21 -29.47 13.99
CA THR A 52 23.13 -30.59 13.73
C THR A 52 23.81 -30.36 12.39
N TRP A 53 24.65 -31.30 11.95
CA TRP A 53 25.17 -31.24 10.58
C TRP A 53 24.04 -31.19 9.55
N SER A 54 23.06 -32.11 9.64
CA SER A 54 21.96 -32.19 8.68
C SER A 54 20.85 -31.16 8.93
N PHE A 55 20.69 -30.70 10.17
CA PHE A 55 19.77 -29.61 10.53
C PHE A 55 20.53 -28.29 10.59
N ARG A 56 20.67 -27.66 9.41
CA ARG A 56 21.49 -26.46 9.19
C ARG A 56 20.85 -25.18 9.74
N ARG A 57 21.70 -24.19 9.99
CA ARG A 57 21.36 -22.83 10.46
C ARG A 57 21.03 -21.93 9.28
N HIS A 58 19.99 -21.10 9.42
CA HIS A 58 19.61 -20.07 8.46
C HIS A 58 19.16 -18.80 9.21
N HIS A 59 19.57 -17.62 8.75
CA HIS A 59 19.08 -16.37 9.36
C HIS A 59 17.76 -15.92 8.76
N CYS A 60 16.82 -15.51 9.61
CA CYS A 60 15.72 -14.66 9.17
C CYS A 60 16.29 -13.27 8.84
N ARG A 61 16.09 -12.80 7.61
CA ARG A 61 16.63 -11.50 7.15
C ARG A 61 15.91 -10.30 7.77
N HIS A 62 14.73 -10.50 8.38
CA HIS A 62 13.96 -9.45 9.03
C HIS A 62 14.31 -9.29 10.52
N CYS A 63 14.34 -10.39 11.28
CA CYS A 63 14.54 -10.35 12.73
C CYS A 63 15.92 -10.84 13.19
N GLY A 64 16.76 -11.34 12.28
CA GLY A 64 18.14 -11.75 12.54
C GLY A 64 18.30 -13.06 13.32
N HIS A 65 17.22 -13.68 13.77
CA HIS A 65 17.28 -14.96 14.47
C HIS A 65 17.74 -16.10 13.57
N VAL A 66 18.42 -17.07 14.17
CA VAL A 66 18.82 -18.32 13.50
C VAL A 66 17.70 -19.35 13.63
N VAL A 67 17.28 -19.87 12.48
CA VAL A 67 16.16 -20.78 12.28
C VAL A 67 16.55 -21.93 11.34
N CYS A 68 15.72 -22.96 11.27
CA CYS A 68 15.92 -24.06 10.33
C CYS A 68 15.28 -23.77 8.97
N ASP A 69 15.56 -24.60 7.96
CA ASP A 69 15.00 -24.43 6.63
C ASP A 69 13.46 -24.56 6.61
N ALA A 70 12.92 -25.53 7.36
CA ALA A 70 11.48 -25.76 7.46
C ALA A 70 10.73 -24.53 8.01
N ASP A 71 11.26 -23.92 9.08
CA ASP A 71 10.68 -22.73 9.73
C ASP A 71 11.01 -21.42 8.98
N SER A 72 11.71 -21.48 7.85
CA SER A 72 12.12 -20.30 7.08
C SER A 72 12.02 -20.48 5.57
N SER A 73 11.05 -21.27 5.13
CA SER A 73 10.82 -21.59 3.72
C SER A 73 10.21 -20.43 2.91
N LYS A 74 9.81 -19.34 3.58
CA LYS A 74 9.04 -18.25 2.99
C LYS A 74 9.86 -16.97 2.83
N LEU A 75 9.44 -16.12 1.90
CA LEU A 75 10.06 -14.83 1.61
C LEU A 75 9.15 -13.67 2.02
N VAL A 76 9.76 -12.59 2.50
CA VAL A 76 9.09 -11.30 2.75
C VAL A 76 9.89 -10.17 2.10
N PRO A 77 9.25 -9.11 1.61
CA PRO A 77 9.95 -7.99 1.00
C PRO A 77 10.50 -7.05 2.08
N LEU A 78 11.79 -6.73 1.99
CA LEU A 78 12.52 -5.93 2.99
C LEU A 78 13.25 -4.74 2.37
N ASP A 79 13.29 -3.63 3.09
CA ASP A 79 14.15 -2.48 2.78
C ASP A 79 15.62 -2.70 3.23
N GLN A 80 16.48 -1.72 2.95
CA GLN A 80 17.90 -1.71 3.34
C GLN A 80 18.12 -1.81 4.86
N HIS A 81 17.13 -1.41 5.66
CA HIS A 81 17.15 -1.47 7.12
C HIS A 81 16.53 -2.77 7.66
N ALA A 82 16.25 -3.74 6.78
CA ALA A 82 15.60 -5.00 7.09
C ALA A 82 14.17 -4.84 7.67
N ARG A 83 13.47 -3.75 7.34
CA ARG A 83 12.07 -3.53 7.69
C ARG A 83 11.17 -4.00 6.56
N LEU A 84 9.93 -4.39 6.91
CA LEU A 84 8.93 -4.82 5.93
C LEU A 84 8.55 -3.65 5.03
N HIS A 85 8.63 -3.85 3.71
CA HIS A 85 8.38 -2.81 2.72
C HIS A 85 7.75 -3.41 1.47
N MET A 86 6.66 -2.84 0.95
CA MET A 86 5.88 -3.41 -0.17
C MET A 86 6.71 -3.70 -1.42
N TYR A 87 7.60 -2.78 -1.78
CA TYR A 87 8.49 -2.91 -2.93
C TYR A 87 9.87 -3.48 -2.59
N GLY A 88 10.09 -3.89 -1.34
CA GLY A 88 11.38 -4.31 -0.83
C GLY A 88 11.92 -5.58 -1.50
N THR A 89 13.19 -5.89 -1.25
CA THR A 89 13.85 -7.09 -1.79
C THR A 89 13.29 -8.35 -1.15
N PRO A 90 12.77 -9.33 -1.92
CA PRO A 90 12.29 -10.61 -1.39
C PRO A 90 13.41 -11.36 -0.65
N SER A 91 13.20 -11.59 0.65
CA SER A 91 14.24 -12.07 1.54
C SER A 91 13.72 -13.17 2.46
N ARG A 92 14.55 -14.17 2.76
CA ARG A 92 14.18 -15.30 3.63
C ARG A 92 13.71 -14.80 5.00
N ALA A 93 12.54 -15.24 5.42
CA ALA A 93 11.99 -14.94 6.72
C ALA A 93 11.59 -16.21 7.47
N CYS A 94 11.63 -16.16 8.79
CA CYS A 94 11.01 -17.21 9.59
C CYS A 94 9.47 -17.12 9.51
N ASP A 95 8.82 -18.23 9.83
CA ASP A 95 7.36 -18.34 9.81
C ASP A 95 6.64 -17.24 10.61
N PRO A 96 7.05 -16.88 11.84
CA PRO A 96 6.47 -15.76 12.57
C PRO A 96 6.55 -14.42 11.83
N CYS A 97 7.71 -14.11 11.22
CA CYS A 97 7.89 -12.87 10.47
C CYS A 97 7.07 -12.86 9.17
N TYR A 98 6.91 -14.02 8.53
CA TYR A 98 6.04 -14.16 7.36
C TYR A 98 4.56 -13.96 7.71
N THR A 99 4.11 -14.49 8.85
CA THR A 99 2.75 -14.27 9.34
C THR A 99 2.50 -12.78 9.62
N GLU A 100 3.45 -12.09 10.24
CA GLU A 100 3.35 -10.64 10.47
C GLU A 100 3.28 -9.86 9.15
N TRP A 101 4.15 -10.18 8.19
CA TRP A 101 4.09 -9.61 6.85
C TRP A 101 2.71 -9.81 6.20
N THR A 102 2.14 -11.01 6.29
CA THR A 102 0.83 -11.30 5.72
C THR A 102 -0.25 -10.40 6.33
N ARG A 103 -0.21 -10.13 7.63
CA ARG A 103 -1.16 -9.22 8.31
C ARG A 103 -0.94 -7.76 7.91
N VAL A 104 0.31 -7.32 7.80
CA VAL A 104 0.65 -5.98 7.31
C VAL A 104 0.14 -5.81 5.88
N LYS A 105 0.37 -6.81 5.02
CA LYS A 105 -0.10 -6.82 3.64
C LYS A 105 -1.62 -6.73 3.54
N GLN A 106 -2.36 -7.50 4.33
CA GLN A 106 -3.84 -7.41 4.30
C GLN A 106 -4.33 -6.04 4.75
N ARG A 107 -3.83 -5.51 5.88
CA ARG A 107 -4.16 -4.15 6.34
C ARG A 107 -3.89 -3.08 5.27
N ILE A 108 -2.83 -3.30 4.50
CA ILE A 108 -2.50 -2.43 3.37
C ILE A 108 -3.54 -2.55 2.26
N LEU A 109 -3.87 -3.76 1.83
CA LEU A 109 -4.87 -3.96 0.79
C LEU A 109 -6.25 -3.41 1.20
N ASP A 110 -6.63 -3.58 2.46
CA ASP A 110 -7.88 -3.07 3.02
C ASP A 110 -7.90 -1.53 3.09
N GLY A 111 -6.78 -0.91 3.49
CA GLY A 111 -6.64 0.54 3.53
C GLY A 111 -6.68 1.19 2.15
N ALA A 112 -6.10 0.54 1.14
CA ALA A 112 -6.21 0.97 -0.26
C ALA A 112 -7.65 0.88 -0.79
N ALA A 113 -8.39 -0.16 -0.38
CA ALA A 113 -9.80 -0.31 -0.75
C ALA A 113 -10.69 0.79 -0.13
N ASP A 114 -10.48 1.14 1.14
CA ASP A 114 -11.20 2.25 1.80
C ASP A 114 -10.82 3.61 1.19
N ALA A 115 -9.54 3.84 0.85
CA ALA A 115 -9.11 5.05 0.16
C ALA A 115 -9.80 5.21 -1.21
N SER A 116 -9.85 4.14 -2.00
CA SER A 116 -10.56 4.11 -3.29
C SER A 116 -12.07 4.32 -3.14
N ALA A 117 -12.68 3.79 -2.07
CA ALA A 117 -14.11 4.00 -1.80
C ALA A 117 -14.45 5.44 -1.36
N ARG A 118 -13.48 6.19 -0.81
CA ARG A 118 -13.64 7.60 -0.39
C ARG A 118 -13.32 8.61 -1.49
N GLU A 119 -12.65 8.19 -2.56
CA GLU A 119 -12.55 8.97 -3.79
C GLU A 119 -13.87 8.85 -4.56
N THR A 120 -14.86 9.66 -4.17
CA THR A 120 -16.03 9.88 -5.03
C THR A 120 -15.51 10.35 -6.39
N PRO A 121 -15.84 9.66 -7.51
CA PRO A 121 -15.55 10.16 -8.83
C PRO A 121 -16.18 11.54 -8.94
N TRP A 122 -15.43 12.55 -9.38
CA TRP A 122 -15.92 13.90 -9.62
C TRP A 122 -17.37 13.90 -10.12
N ASP A 123 -18.33 14.24 -9.24
CA ASP A 123 -19.72 14.46 -9.62
C ASP A 123 -19.75 15.75 -10.43
N ILE A 124 -19.61 15.63 -11.75
CA ILE A 124 -19.89 16.70 -12.69
C ILE A 124 -21.38 17.00 -12.56
N PRO A 125 -21.81 18.19 -12.06
CA PRO A 125 -23.22 18.46 -11.86
C PRO A 125 -23.91 18.48 -13.23
N ARG A 126 -24.85 17.56 -13.44
CA ARG A 126 -25.65 17.52 -14.68
C ARG A 126 -26.53 18.77 -14.69
N ARG A 127 -26.17 19.76 -15.51
CA ARG A 127 -26.93 21.01 -15.70
C ARG A 127 -28.36 20.65 -16.11
N GLN A 128 -29.33 20.86 -15.21
CA GLN A 128 -30.74 20.76 -15.59
C GLN A 128 -31.05 21.91 -16.54
N ARG A 129 -31.60 21.58 -17.70
CA ARG A 129 -32.16 22.53 -18.63
C ARG A 129 -33.46 23.06 -18.00
N PRO A 130 -33.60 24.37 -17.69
CA PRO A 130 -34.84 24.88 -17.14
C PRO A 130 -35.92 24.89 -18.22
N GLU A 131 -37.08 24.31 -17.89
CA GLU A 131 -38.32 24.40 -18.66
C GLU A 131 -39.02 25.75 -18.39
N GLN A 132 -39.33 26.44 -19.50
CA GLN A 132 -40.30 27.52 -19.76
C GLN A 132 -40.62 28.59 -18.70
N LEU A 133 -40.47 29.85 -19.12
CA LEU A 133 -41.33 30.97 -18.71
C LEU A 133 -41.82 31.69 -19.97
N ASP A 134 -43.14 31.80 -20.08
CA ASP A 134 -43.89 32.25 -21.25
C ASP A 134 -43.87 33.76 -21.50
N GLN A 135 -43.97 34.10 -22.79
CA GLN A 135 -44.63 35.25 -23.45
C GLN A 135 -44.24 36.70 -23.11
N VAL A 136 -43.84 37.44 -24.15
CA VAL A 136 -44.61 38.59 -24.68
C VAL A 136 -44.20 38.96 -26.13
N GLY A 137 -45.19 39.01 -27.04
CA GLY A 137 -45.40 40.12 -28.00
C GLY A 137 -44.60 40.20 -29.33
N SER A 138 -45.31 39.85 -30.41
CA SER A 138 -45.12 40.16 -31.87
C SER A 138 -45.09 41.69 -32.21
N PRO A 139 -44.99 42.17 -33.49
CA PRO A 139 -44.82 41.48 -34.79
C PRO A 139 -43.86 42.17 -35.84
N ALA A 140 -43.75 41.49 -37.01
CA ALA A 140 -43.55 42.05 -38.37
C ALA A 140 -42.09 42.38 -38.81
N ARG A 141 -41.60 42.14 -40.04
CA ARG A 141 -42.18 41.78 -41.36
C ARG A 141 -41.20 40.89 -42.16
N SER A 142 -41.78 40.24 -43.17
CA SER A 142 -41.20 39.43 -44.25
C SER A 142 -40.16 40.12 -45.14
N GLU A 143 -39.13 39.39 -45.56
CA GLU A 143 -38.53 39.38 -46.93
C GLU A 143 -37.39 38.34 -46.95
N GLU A 144 -37.66 37.11 -47.43
CA GLU A 144 -37.29 36.56 -48.74
C GLU A 144 -35.83 36.07 -48.86
N MET A 145 -35.70 34.74 -48.94
CA MET A 145 -34.48 33.98 -49.23
C MET A 145 -34.21 33.95 -50.73
N VAL A 146 -33.02 34.38 -51.14
CA VAL A 146 -32.46 34.06 -52.47
C VAL A 146 -31.42 32.95 -52.29
N TRP A 147 -31.67 31.82 -52.95
CA TRP A 147 -30.71 30.73 -53.12
C TRP A 147 -29.89 31.00 -54.38
N SER A 148 -28.56 30.90 -54.32
CA SER A 148 -27.79 30.61 -55.52
C SER A 148 -26.58 29.74 -55.23
N THR A 149 -26.65 28.56 -55.81
CA THR A 149 -25.56 27.62 -56.07
C THR A 149 -24.49 28.25 -56.95
N PHE A 150 -23.22 28.02 -56.61
CA PHE A 150 -22.12 27.90 -57.55
C PHE A 150 -21.27 26.70 -57.13
#